data_AF-A0A7X7X189-F1
#
_entry.id   AF-A0A7X7X189-F1
#
_cell.length_a   1.000
_cell.length_b   1.000
_cell.length_c   1.000
_cell.angle_alpha   90.00
_cell.angle_beta   90.00
_cell.angle_gamma   90.00
#
_symmetry.space_group_name_H-M   'P 1'
#
loop_
_entity.id
_entity.type
_entity.pdbx_description
1 polymer ?
#
loop_
_entity_poly.entity_id
_entity_poly.type
_entity_poly.pdbx_seq_one_letter_code
_entity_poly.pdbx_strand_id
1 'polypeptide(L)'
;MKKKIFVLLVIFLLTSMCFAQKIDGTWQINTSQVADGFMGRYLFTDSTFEYRINGYDGLNSIRRLFGTYKIQNDKIFFIVEGIVMIVGNRMIRDKISTLNDDWGLKSDKFVINKLNPVIKESATFKFYKEYIEIDNRKYYKTENDEDS
;
A
#
# COMPACT_ATOMS: atom_id res chain seq x y z
N MET A 1 -17.73 33.81 41.15
CA MET A 1 -16.90 32.60 40.91
C MET A 1 -17.43 31.68 39.78
N LYS A 2 -18.04 32.18 38.69
CA LYS A 2 -18.60 31.33 37.61
C LYS A 2 -17.88 31.41 36.25
N LYS A 3 -16.94 32.34 36.06
CA LYS A 3 -16.24 32.55 34.76
C LYS A 3 -15.02 31.64 34.52
N LYS A 4 -14.44 31.04 35.57
CA LYS A 4 -13.21 30.23 35.45
C LYS A 4 -13.45 28.80 34.91
N ILE A 5 -14.66 28.25 35.08
CA ILE A 5 -15.01 26.89 34.64
C ILE A 5 -15.24 26.83 33.12
N PHE A 6 -15.77 27.90 32.52
CA PHE A 6 -16.05 27.94 31.08
C PHE A 6 -14.78 27.92 30.22
N VAL A 7 -13.68 28.48 30.73
CA VAL A 7 -12.38 28.52 30.02
C VAL A 7 -11.73 27.15 29.95
N LEU A 8 -11.91 26.28 30.97
CA LEU A 8 -11.36 24.92 30.96
C LEU A 8 -12.05 24.00 29.93
N LEU A 9 -13.35 24.20 29.71
CA LEU A 9 -14.12 23.37 28.77
C LEU A 9 -13.78 23.70 27.30
N VAL A 10 -13.46 24.97 27.01
CA VAL A 10 -13.01 25.40 25.67
C VAL A 10 -11.60 24.91 25.35
N ILE A 11 -10.70 24.82 26.33
CA ILE A 11 -9.33 24.30 26.13
C ILE A 11 -9.34 22.78 25.88
N PHE A 12 -10.25 22.03 26.48
CA PHE A 12 -10.37 20.57 26.26
C PHE A 12 -10.96 20.21 24.88
N LEU A 13 -11.79 21.09 24.31
CA LEU A 13 -12.38 20.90 22.97
C LEU A 13 -11.40 21.20 21.82
N LEU A 14 -10.28 21.86 22.09
CA LEU A 14 -9.27 22.23 21.08
C LEU A 14 -8.18 21.16 20.87
N THR A 15 -8.11 20.11 21.70
CA THR A 15 -7.04 19.10 21.61
C THR A 15 -7.40 17.87 20.78
N SER A 16 -8.57 17.81 20.13
CA SER A 16 -8.90 16.72 19.19
C SER A 16 -8.59 17.08 17.73
N MET A 17 -7.58 17.90 17.47
CA MET A 17 -6.94 17.89 16.15
C MET A 17 -6.24 16.56 15.98
N CYS A 18 -7.02 15.52 15.64
CA CYS A 18 -6.52 14.29 15.06
C CYS A 18 -5.92 14.69 13.71
N PHE A 19 -4.64 15.05 13.72
CA PHE A 19 -3.86 15.10 12.50
C PHE A 19 -3.84 13.67 11.97
N ALA A 20 -4.78 13.35 11.08
CA ALA A 20 -4.68 12.15 10.27
C ALA A 20 -3.37 12.29 9.50
N GLN A 21 -2.36 11.53 9.91
CA GLN A 21 -1.05 11.59 9.30
C GLN A 21 -1.19 11.12 7.86
N LYS A 22 -1.01 12.05 6.91
CA LYS A 22 -1.12 11.77 5.48
C LYS A 22 0.12 10.97 5.08
N ILE A 23 -0.07 9.67 4.84
CA ILE A 23 1.01 8.75 4.46
C ILE A 23 1.20 8.68 2.95
N ASP A 24 0.67 9.65 2.22
CA ASP A 24 0.65 9.61 0.76
C ASP A 24 2.05 9.50 0.14
N GLY A 25 2.09 8.73 -0.94
CA GLY A 25 3.28 8.39 -1.70
C GLY A 25 3.48 6.88 -1.83
N THR A 26 4.56 6.54 -2.53
CA THR A 26 4.99 5.16 -2.73
C THR A 26 5.94 4.70 -1.63
N TRP A 27 5.66 3.50 -1.11
CA TRP A 27 6.40 2.85 -0.04
C TRP A 27 6.81 1.45 -0.47
N GLN A 28 8.11 1.25 -0.68
CA GLN A 28 8.67 0.00 -1.19
C GLN A 28 9.30 -0.80 -0.06
N ILE A 29 9.08 -2.12 -0.07
CA ILE A 29 9.64 -3.01 0.96
C ILE A 29 11.18 -2.98 0.92
N ASN A 30 11.81 -2.99 2.09
CA ASN A 30 13.26 -3.13 2.32
C ASN A 30 14.21 -2.02 1.80
N THR A 31 13.83 -1.20 0.82
CA THR A 31 14.72 -0.19 0.20
C THR A 31 13.94 1.02 -0.30
N SER A 32 14.56 2.21 -0.26
CA SER A 32 14.05 3.44 -0.87
C SER A 32 14.45 3.58 -2.35
N GLN A 33 15.34 2.71 -2.85
CA GLN A 33 15.80 2.76 -4.23
C GLN A 33 14.85 2.02 -5.16
N VAL A 34 14.32 2.71 -6.17
CA VAL A 34 13.44 2.11 -7.19
C VAL A 34 14.21 1.16 -8.12
N ALA A 35 15.53 1.32 -8.24
CA ALA A 35 16.40 0.47 -9.05
C ALA A 35 16.59 -0.96 -8.49
N ASP A 36 16.27 -1.18 -7.22
CA ASP A 36 16.40 -2.48 -6.56
C ASP A 36 15.14 -3.34 -6.78
N GLY A 37 14.96 -3.77 -8.03
CA GLY A 37 14.13 -4.92 -8.35
C GLY A 37 12.62 -4.73 -8.27
N PHE A 38 11.89 -5.72 -8.78
CA PHE A 38 10.42 -5.77 -8.77
C PHE A 38 9.88 -6.03 -7.36
N MET A 39 10.20 -5.20 -6.38
CA MET A 39 9.80 -5.38 -5.00
C MET A 39 8.34 -4.99 -4.75
N GLY A 40 7.73 -5.63 -3.76
CA GLY A 40 6.36 -5.32 -3.37
C GLY A 40 6.28 -3.91 -2.79
N ARG A 41 5.31 -3.11 -3.23
CA ARG A 41 5.18 -1.71 -2.83
C ARG A 41 3.73 -1.28 -2.66
N TYR A 42 3.50 -0.41 -1.70
CA TYR A 42 2.23 0.30 -1.53
C TYR A 42 2.30 1.67 -2.22
N LEU A 43 1.20 2.09 -2.84
CA LEU A 43 0.93 3.49 -3.17
C LEU A 43 -0.28 3.91 -2.35
N PHE A 44 -0.14 4.96 -1.54
CA PHE A 44 -1.23 5.56 -0.78
C PHE A 44 -1.55 6.94 -1.35
N THR A 45 -2.84 7.19 -1.64
CA THR A 45 -3.30 8.47 -2.16
C THR A 45 -4.72 8.74 -1.67
N ASP A 46 -4.94 9.83 -0.94
CA ASP A 46 -6.28 10.31 -0.56
C ASP A 46 -7.22 9.22 0.00
N SER A 47 -6.76 8.45 0.99
CA SER A 47 -7.49 7.32 1.62
C SER A 47 -7.71 6.09 0.73
N THR A 48 -7.16 6.08 -0.48
CA THR A 48 -7.07 4.89 -1.33
C THR A 48 -5.68 4.28 -1.27
N PHE A 49 -5.59 2.98 -1.52
CA PHE A 49 -4.32 2.30 -1.62
C PHE A 49 -4.29 1.36 -2.81
N GLU A 50 -3.08 1.15 -3.29
CA GLU A 50 -2.72 0.09 -4.21
C GLU A 50 -1.54 -0.67 -3.61
N TYR A 51 -1.55 -2.00 -3.69
CA TYR A 51 -0.38 -2.82 -3.42
C TYR A 51 0.03 -3.54 -4.69
N ARG A 52 1.21 -3.23 -5.22
CA ARG A 52 1.83 -3.99 -6.30
C ARG A 52 2.63 -5.13 -5.70
N ILE A 53 2.38 -6.33 -6.19
CA ILE A 53 3.10 -7.52 -5.72
C ILE A 53 4.55 -7.50 -6.20
N ASN A 54 5.39 -8.31 -5.55
CA ASN A 54 6.73 -8.57 -6.04
C ASN A 54 6.67 -9.28 -7.41
N GLY A 55 7.34 -8.71 -8.41
CA GLY A 55 7.34 -9.20 -9.78
C GLY A 55 8.35 -10.30 -10.09
N TYR A 56 9.16 -10.75 -9.12
CA TYR A 56 10.04 -11.89 -9.32
C TYR A 56 9.29 -13.22 -9.50
N ASP A 57 8.01 -13.28 -9.14
CA ASP A 57 7.14 -14.40 -9.50
C ASP A 57 6.45 -14.14 -10.85
N GLY A 58 7.13 -14.53 -11.93
CA GLY A 58 6.63 -14.34 -13.30
C GLY A 58 5.33 -15.07 -13.60
N LEU A 59 5.00 -16.13 -12.84
CA LEU A 59 3.79 -16.94 -13.02
C LEU A 59 2.59 -16.41 -12.25
N ASN A 60 2.80 -15.51 -11.29
CA ASN A 60 1.69 -14.87 -10.60
C ASN A 60 0.86 -14.10 -11.62
N SER A 61 -0.46 -14.34 -11.66
CA SER A 61 -1.36 -13.61 -12.54
C SER A 61 -1.83 -12.29 -11.92
N ILE A 62 -1.82 -12.17 -10.60
CA ILE A 62 -2.16 -10.93 -9.91
C ILE A 62 -0.99 -9.95 -10.10
N ARG A 63 -1.30 -8.68 -10.34
CA ARG A 63 -0.28 -7.60 -10.46
C ARG A 63 -0.39 -6.60 -9.35
N ARG A 64 -1.63 -6.29 -8.96
CA ARG A 64 -1.92 -5.40 -7.85
C ARG A 64 -3.29 -5.68 -7.26
N LEU A 65 -3.46 -5.29 -6.01
CA LEU A 65 -4.75 -5.14 -5.35
C LEU A 65 -4.97 -3.67 -4.98
N PHE A 66 -6.22 -3.26 -4.87
CA PHE A 66 -6.56 -1.87 -4.57
C PHE A 66 -7.84 -1.76 -3.73
N GLY A 67 -8.01 -0.60 -3.12
CA GLY A 67 -9.21 -0.25 -2.38
C GLY A 67 -8.99 0.96 -1.50
N THR A 68 -9.62 0.97 -0.33
CA THR A 68 -9.55 2.08 0.62
C THR A 68 -8.86 1.67 1.91
N TYR A 69 -8.25 2.64 2.58
CA TYR A 69 -7.59 2.43 3.86
C TYR A 69 -7.97 3.49 4.89
N LYS A 70 -7.82 3.12 6.16
CA LYS A 70 -7.93 4.03 7.29
C LYS A 70 -6.88 3.68 8.33
N ILE A 71 -6.19 4.68 8.86
CA ILE A 71 -5.27 4.51 9.99
C ILE A 71 -5.98 4.97 11.26
N GLN A 72 -5.95 4.15 12.30
CA GLN A 72 -6.48 4.50 13.61
C GLN A 72 -5.62 3.83 14.69
N ASN A 73 -5.00 4.65 15.53
CA ASN A 73 -3.98 4.22 16.50
C ASN A 73 -2.85 3.47 15.77
N ASP A 74 -2.36 2.37 16.34
CA ASP A 74 -1.27 1.55 15.80
C ASP A 74 -1.77 0.50 14.78
N LYS A 75 -2.86 0.81 14.07
CA LYS A 75 -3.45 -0.08 13.07
C LYS A 75 -3.79 0.65 11.78
N ILE A 76 -3.56 -0.05 10.68
CA ILE A 76 -4.08 0.29 9.36
C ILE A 76 -5.17 -0.74 9.01
N PHE A 77 -6.33 -0.24 8.59
CA PHE A 77 -7.48 -1.01 8.17
C PHE A 77 -7.59 -0.89 6.66
N PHE A 78 -7.66 -2.03 5.97
CA PHE A 78 -7.81 -2.11 4.53
C PHE A 78 -9.20 -2.62 4.19
N ILE A 79 -9.83 -1.98 3.20
CA ILE A 79 -10.99 -2.51 2.49
C ILE A 79 -10.51 -2.79 1.08
N VAL A 80 -10.26 -4.06 0.75
CA VAL A 80 -9.83 -4.50 -0.57
C VAL A 80 -11.06 -4.61 -1.47
N GLU A 81 -11.08 -3.81 -2.52
CA GLU A 81 -12.22 -3.68 -3.44
C GLU A 81 -12.00 -4.43 -4.74
N GLY A 82 -10.75 -4.71 -5.09
CA GLY A 82 -10.45 -5.38 -6.34
C GLY A 82 -8.99 -5.78 -6.50
N ILE A 83 -8.77 -6.55 -7.56
CA ILE A 83 -7.46 -6.97 -8.04
C ILE A 83 -7.33 -6.65 -9.52
N VAL A 84 -6.10 -6.38 -9.97
CA VAL A 84 -5.75 -6.33 -11.39
C VAL A 84 -4.91 -7.55 -11.71
N MET A 85 -5.33 -8.28 -12.74
CA MET A 85 -4.72 -9.52 -13.17
C MET A 85 -4.25 -9.43 -14.61
N ILE A 86 -3.13 -10.09 -14.92
CA ILE A 86 -2.77 -10.48 -16.28
C ILE A 86 -3.66 -11.65 -16.69
N VAL A 87 -4.27 -11.54 -17.87
CA VAL A 87 -5.00 -12.64 -18.49
C VAL A 87 -4.39 -12.99 -19.84
N GLY A 88 -4.21 -14.28 -20.09
CA GLY A 88 -3.61 -14.78 -21.32
C GLY A 88 -3.01 -16.17 -21.12
N ASN A 89 -2.65 -16.81 -22.22
CA ASN A 89 -2.06 -18.15 -22.25
C ASN A 89 -0.64 -18.15 -22.83
N ARG A 90 -0.05 -16.96 -23.02
CA ARG A 90 1.28 -16.83 -23.59
C ARG A 90 2.33 -16.88 -22.48
N MET A 91 3.05 -18.01 -22.46
CA MET A 91 4.20 -18.23 -21.60
C MET A 91 5.47 -17.67 -22.26
N ILE A 92 6.34 -17.10 -21.46
CA ILE A 92 7.67 -16.65 -21.89
C ILE A 92 8.75 -17.17 -20.95
N ARG A 93 9.98 -17.18 -21.48
CA ARG A 93 11.20 -17.24 -20.68
C ARG A 93 11.68 -15.80 -20.48
N ASP A 94 11.58 -15.31 -19.26
CA ASP A 94 12.03 -13.99 -18.84
C ASP A 94 13.22 -14.12 -17.89
N LYS A 95 14.41 -13.79 -18.39
CA LYS A 95 15.70 -13.91 -17.67
C LYS A 95 15.85 -12.88 -16.54
N ILE A 96 14.82 -12.09 -16.28
CA ILE A 96 14.80 -11.03 -15.25
C ILE A 96 14.51 -11.63 -13.86
N SER A 97 13.79 -12.75 -13.79
CA SER A 97 13.48 -13.44 -12.52
C SER A 97 14.55 -14.48 -12.19
N THR A 98 15.40 -14.20 -11.20
CA THR A 98 16.44 -15.14 -10.75
C THR A 98 15.94 -16.16 -9.72
N LEU A 99 14.66 -16.12 -9.34
CA LEU A 99 14.12 -16.97 -8.27
C LEU A 99 13.46 -18.27 -8.77
N ASN A 100 13.14 -18.39 -10.07
CA ASN A 100 12.49 -19.54 -10.70
C ASN A 100 13.15 -19.88 -12.06
N ASP A 101 12.70 -20.94 -12.77
CA ASP A 101 13.19 -21.34 -14.13
C ASP A 101 12.76 -20.35 -15.25
N ASP A 102 12.85 -19.05 -14.98
CA ASP A 102 12.54 -17.92 -15.88
C ASP A 102 11.12 -17.94 -16.49
N TRP A 103 10.21 -18.82 -16.07
CA TRP A 103 8.87 -18.86 -16.66
C TRP A 103 8.02 -17.68 -16.19
N GLY A 104 7.34 -17.05 -17.15
CA GLY A 104 6.43 -15.94 -16.85
C GLY A 104 5.25 -15.82 -17.80
N LEU A 105 4.23 -15.11 -17.34
CA LEU A 105 3.07 -14.73 -18.13
C LEU A 105 3.34 -13.42 -18.89
N LYS A 106 3.24 -13.45 -20.22
CA LYS A 106 3.29 -12.25 -21.06
C LYS A 106 1.93 -11.96 -21.66
N SER A 107 1.31 -10.86 -21.25
CA SER A 107 0.10 -10.35 -21.90
C SER A 107 0.10 -8.83 -21.84
N ASP A 108 -0.47 -8.22 -22.86
CA ASP A 108 -0.89 -6.82 -22.89
C ASP A 108 -2.30 -6.63 -22.29
N LYS A 109 -2.99 -7.73 -21.97
CA LYS A 109 -4.35 -7.71 -21.41
C LYS A 109 -4.33 -7.78 -19.90
N PHE A 110 -4.82 -6.72 -19.29
CA PHE A 110 -5.11 -6.63 -17.86
C PHE A 110 -6.62 -6.62 -17.64
N VAL A 111 -7.08 -7.40 -16.66
CA VAL A 111 -8.48 -7.41 -16.22
C VAL A 111 -8.55 -6.91 -14.80
N ILE A 112 -9.49 -5.99 -14.57
CA ILE A 112 -9.86 -5.55 -13.22
C ILE A 112 -10.98 -6.47 -12.75
N ASN A 113 -10.73 -7.23 -11.68
CA ASN A 113 -11.74 -8.03 -11.03
C ASN A 113 -12.15 -7.35 -9.72
N LYS A 114 -13.37 -6.81 -9.68
CA LYS A 114 -13.95 -6.22 -8.46
C LYS A 114 -14.41 -7.34 -7.53
N LEU A 115 -14.01 -7.27 -6.27
CA LEU A 115 -14.39 -8.24 -5.26
C LEU A 115 -15.80 -7.93 -4.75
N ASN A 116 -16.63 -8.98 -4.65
CA ASN A 116 -17.94 -8.91 -4.04
C ASN A 116 -18.21 -10.21 -3.26
N PRO A 117 -18.21 -10.19 -1.91
CA PRO A 117 -18.04 -9.00 -1.07
C PRO A 117 -16.60 -8.46 -1.08
N VAL A 118 -16.45 -7.20 -0.68
CA VAL A 118 -15.13 -6.61 -0.39
C VAL A 118 -14.47 -7.34 0.78
N ILE A 119 -13.14 -7.42 0.78
CA ILE A 119 -12.38 -8.02 1.88
C ILE A 119 -11.98 -6.92 2.87
N LYS A 120 -12.15 -7.17 4.16
CA LYS A 120 -11.78 -6.22 5.23
C LYS A 120 -10.70 -6.84 6.09
N GLU A 121 -9.54 -6.22 6.11
CA GLU A 121 -8.37 -6.70 6.86
C GLU A 121 -7.75 -5.57 7.68
N SER A 122 -6.94 -5.94 8.67
CA SER A 122 -6.17 -4.97 9.44
C SER A 122 -4.77 -5.47 9.71
N ALA A 123 -3.81 -4.55 9.72
CA ALA A 123 -2.43 -4.80 10.06
C ALA A 123 -1.97 -3.86 11.18
N THR A 124 -0.94 -4.28 11.91
CA THR A 124 -0.22 -3.37 12.80
C THR A 124 0.45 -2.28 11.96
N PHE A 125 0.46 -1.05 12.46
CA PHE A 125 0.97 0.11 11.73
C PHE A 125 1.81 1.00 12.64
N LYS A 126 3.01 1.36 12.17
CA LYS A 126 3.83 2.41 12.78
C LYS A 126 4.39 3.33 11.70
N PHE A 127 4.36 4.62 11.96
CA PHE A 127 4.95 5.62 11.08
C PHE A 127 6.28 6.12 11.65
N TYR A 128 7.32 6.07 10.82
CA TYR A 128 8.62 6.69 11.09
C TYR A 128 8.92 7.72 10.01
N LYS A 129 9.89 8.60 10.27
CA LYS A 129 10.24 9.69 9.35
C LYS A 129 10.61 9.19 7.94
N GLU A 130 11.29 8.05 7.85
CA GLU A 130 11.89 7.54 6.60
C GLU A 130 11.20 6.27 6.08
N TYR A 131 10.39 5.61 6.91
CA TYR A 131 9.73 4.36 6.58
C TYR A 131 8.41 4.20 7.34
N ILE A 132 7.51 3.40 6.81
CA ILE A 132 6.37 2.86 7.53
C ILE A 132 6.62 1.39 7.87
N GLU A 133 5.98 0.91 8.92
CA GLU A 133 5.99 -0.49 9.30
C GLU A 133 4.57 -1.04 9.25
N ILE A 134 4.37 -2.08 8.44
CA ILE A 134 3.10 -2.83 8.34
C ILE A 134 3.41 -4.28 8.69
N ASP A 135 2.81 -4.81 9.76
CA ASP A 135 3.08 -6.18 10.27
C ASP A 135 4.58 -6.49 10.46
N ASN A 136 5.28 -5.57 11.11
CA ASN A 136 6.72 -5.62 11.36
C ASN A 136 7.60 -5.63 10.08
N ARG A 137 7.02 -5.36 8.90
CA ARG A 137 7.76 -5.19 7.65
C ARG A 137 7.96 -3.71 7.36
N LYS A 138 9.21 -3.33 7.07
CA LYS A 138 9.59 -1.95 6.77
C LYS A 138 9.40 -1.64 5.30
N TYR A 139 8.71 -0.55 5.01
CA TYR A 139 8.55 0.01 3.69
C TYR A 139 9.10 1.43 3.69
N TYR A 140 10.06 1.70 2.82
CA TYR A 140 10.74 2.98 2.74
C TYR A 140 10.08 3.84 1.68
N LYS A 141 10.02 5.15 1.93
CA LYS A 141 9.45 6.10 0.97
C LYS A 141 10.37 6.16 -0.26
N THR A 142 9.80 6.06 -1.45
CA THR A 142 10.54 6.22 -2.71
C THR A 142 10.31 7.61 -3.29
N GLU A 143 11.35 8.24 -3.83
CA GLU A 143 11.27 9.62 -4.34
C GLU A 143 10.81 9.71 -5.81
N ASN A 144 10.67 8.58 -6.52
CA ASN A 144 10.35 8.56 -7.95
C ASN A 144 9.00 7.88 -8.23
N ASP A 145 7.98 8.70 -8.46
CA ASP A 145 6.68 8.31 -9.06
C ASP A 145 6.53 8.97 -10.44
N GLU A 146 7.50 8.75 -11.34
CA GLU A 146 7.26 8.98 -12.77
C GLU A 146 7.15 7.61 -13.45
N ASP A 147 5.93 7.29 -13.84
CA ASP A 147 5.60 6.17 -14.73
C ASP A 147 6.57 6.17 -15.92
N SER A 148 7.37 5.10 -16.02
CA SER A 148 8.11 4.73 -17.23
C SER A 148 7.47 3.51 -17.88
#